data_AF-A0AAJ0FP66-F1
#
_entry.id   AF-A0AAJ0FP66-F1
#
_cell.length_a   1.000
_cell.length_b   1.000
_cell.length_c   1.000
_cell.angle_alpha   90.00
_cell.angle_beta   90.00
_cell.angle_gamma   90.00
#
_symmetry.space_group_name_H-M   'P 1'
#
loop_
_entity.id
_entity.type
_entity.pdbx_description
1 polymer ?
#
loop_
_entity_poly.entity_id
_entity_poly.type
_entity_poly.pdbx_seq_one_letter_code
_entity_poly.pdbx_strand_id
1 'polypeptide(L)'
;MNGGAVYCSDIPNAIFLKGNNNYDNMDIDCDGANNAAGDCANDPSGQGQTAFVDSVKKFGIPDLDANLHPYVVFGNEGGNPSFNPQSHGLKPLSVMAVVCNNQVFYGVWGDTNGGTSTGEASLALAKLCFPKDGLNGNNGHGPKDVLYIGFPGQEAVPGKNGANWKAKNTKEFEQSIKALGDKLVAGLPK
;
A
#
# COMPACT_ATOMS: atom_id res chain seq x y z
N MET A 1 -18.47 -17.06 6.07
CA MET A 1 -19.02 -15.75 6.44
C MET A 1 -18.06 -15.07 7.39
N ASN A 2 -17.87 -13.77 7.13
CA ASN A 2 -17.42 -12.68 8.02
C ASN A 2 -15.96 -12.66 8.50
N GLY A 3 -15.18 -11.70 7.99
CA GLY A 3 -14.09 -11.13 8.80
C GLY A 3 -12.92 -10.44 8.08
N GLY A 4 -13.01 -10.07 6.81
CA GLY A 4 -12.05 -9.10 6.24
C GLY A 4 -12.29 -7.71 6.82
N ALA A 5 -11.26 -6.86 6.88
CA ALA A 5 -11.48 -5.47 7.23
C ALA A 5 -12.40 -4.81 6.19
N VAL A 6 -13.17 -3.82 6.63
CA VAL A 6 -14.01 -3.02 5.74
C VAL A 6 -13.41 -1.63 5.57
N TYR A 7 -13.70 -1.02 4.42
CA TYR A 7 -13.35 0.37 4.17
C TYR A 7 -14.28 1.31 4.96
N CYS A 8 -13.67 2.13 5.80
CA CYS A 8 -14.32 3.16 6.59
C CYS A 8 -13.88 4.55 6.12
N SER A 9 -14.79 5.52 6.20
CA SER A 9 -14.52 6.95 5.90
C SER A 9 -15.27 7.89 6.85
N ASP A 10 -15.53 7.40 8.05
CA ASP A 10 -16.18 8.12 9.15
C ASP A 10 -15.23 9.08 9.90
N ILE A 11 -13.94 9.05 9.56
CA ILE A 11 -12.95 10.04 10.01
C ILE A 11 -12.71 11.06 8.88
N PRO A 12 -12.90 12.36 9.13
CA PRO A 12 -12.58 13.40 8.15
C PRO A 12 -11.16 13.26 7.59
N ASN A 13 -11.03 13.40 6.26
CA ASN A 13 -9.76 13.32 5.52
C ASN A 13 -9.03 11.97 5.63
N ALA A 14 -9.74 10.88 5.96
CA ALA A 14 -9.17 9.55 6.01
C ALA A 14 -10.11 8.49 5.41
N ILE A 15 -9.53 7.54 4.69
CA ILE A 15 -10.15 6.27 4.35
C ILE A 15 -9.27 5.20 4.97
N PHE A 16 -9.85 4.25 5.71
CA PHE A 16 -9.04 3.26 6.42
C PHE A 16 -9.69 1.89 6.46
N LEU A 17 -8.88 0.87 6.65
CA LEU A 17 -9.34 -0.50 6.85
C LEU A 17 -9.53 -0.77 8.35
N LYS A 18 -10.69 -1.32 8.70
CA LYS A 18 -11.00 -1.73 10.07
C LYS A 18 -11.85 -3.01 10.08
N GLY A 19 -11.48 -3.97 10.91
CA GLY A 19 -12.30 -5.15 11.18
C GLY A 19 -13.10 -5.00 12.47
N ASN A 20 -13.78 -6.08 12.88
CA ASN A 20 -14.58 -6.09 14.11
C ASN A 20 -13.68 -6.17 15.35
N ASN A 21 -13.42 -5.02 15.99
CA ASN A 21 -12.49 -4.84 17.12
C ASN A 21 -11.02 -5.16 16.81
N ASN A 22 -10.63 -5.15 15.53
CA ASN A 22 -9.26 -5.35 15.05
C ASN A 22 -8.98 -4.51 13.80
N TYR A 23 -7.76 -4.59 13.29
CA TYR A 23 -7.37 -4.03 12.00
C TYR A 23 -7.33 -5.15 10.95
N ASP A 24 -6.47 -5.03 9.93
CA ASP A 24 -6.29 -6.06 8.92
C ASP A 24 -4.97 -6.80 9.09
N ASN A 25 -4.79 -7.88 8.33
CA ASN A 25 -3.50 -8.54 8.12
C ASN A 25 -2.66 -7.77 7.08
N MET A 26 -1.49 -8.32 6.74
CA MET A 26 -0.67 -7.84 5.62
C MET A 26 -0.21 -9.00 4.75
N ASP A 27 -0.99 -9.30 3.72
CA ASP A 27 -0.61 -10.17 2.62
C ASP A 27 0.38 -9.46 1.68
N ILE A 28 1.10 -10.25 0.88
CA ILE A 28 2.18 -9.75 0.01
C ILE A 28 1.69 -9.67 -1.43
N ASP A 29 1.75 -8.47 -1.97
CA ASP A 29 1.62 -8.20 -3.40
C ASP A 29 3.02 -8.10 -4.00
N CYS A 30 3.29 -8.92 -5.01
CA CYS A 30 4.54 -8.87 -5.78
C CYS A 30 4.34 -8.27 -7.18
N ASP A 31 3.23 -7.58 -7.44
CA ASP A 31 2.91 -7.06 -8.76
C ASP A 31 3.88 -5.96 -9.21
N GLY A 32 4.02 -5.81 -10.53
CA GLY A 32 4.84 -4.79 -11.15
C GLY A 32 6.20 -5.26 -11.65
N ALA A 33 7.17 -4.35 -11.59
CA ALA A 33 8.51 -4.59 -12.09
C ALA A 33 9.24 -5.61 -11.19
N ASN A 34 9.94 -6.54 -11.84
CA ASN A 34 10.71 -7.59 -11.17
C ASN A 34 9.84 -8.50 -10.27
N ASN A 35 8.58 -8.72 -10.63
CA ASN A 35 7.60 -9.53 -9.86
C ASN A 35 8.04 -10.98 -9.56
N ALA A 36 8.99 -11.54 -10.30
CA ALA A 36 9.54 -12.88 -10.04
C ALA A 36 10.97 -12.87 -9.48
N ALA A 37 11.47 -11.71 -9.04
CA ALA A 37 12.83 -11.57 -8.49
C ALA A 37 12.84 -11.64 -6.97
N GLY A 38 14.00 -11.98 -6.41
CA GLY A 38 14.23 -11.94 -4.96
C GLY A 38 13.26 -12.82 -4.19
N ASP A 39 12.72 -12.27 -3.09
CA ASP A 39 11.76 -13.00 -2.25
C ASP A 39 10.34 -12.98 -2.83
N CYS A 40 10.13 -12.42 -4.02
CA CYS A 40 8.89 -12.59 -4.80
C CYS A 40 8.95 -13.78 -5.77
N ALA A 41 10.09 -14.47 -5.90
CA ALA A 41 10.29 -15.54 -6.89
C ALA A 41 9.35 -16.76 -6.74
N ASN A 42 8.71 -16.91 -5.59
CA ASN A 42 7.78 -18.00 -5.29
C ASN A 42 6.31 -17.56 -5.23
N ASP A 43 5.97 -16.35 -5.65
CA ASP A 43 4.59 -15.89 -5.75
C ASP A 43 3.89 -16.54 -6.97
N PRO A 44 2.82 -17.33 -6.78
CA PRO A 44 2.07 -17.92 -7.88
C PRO A 44 1.05 -16.97 -8.53
N SER A 45 0.73 -15.84 -7.89
CA SER A 45 -0.29 -14.87 -8.29
C SER A 45 0.27 -13.61 -8.94
N GLY A 46 1.55 -13.30 -8.73
CA GLY A 46 2.16 -12.04 -9.13
C GLY A 46 2.00 -11.70 -10.62
N GLN A 47 1.58 -10.48 -10.90
CA GLN A 47 1.38 -9.91 -12.22
C GLN A 47 2.53 -8.98 -12.59
N GLY A 48 2.84 -8.88 -13.88
CA GLY A 48 3.96 -8.05 -14.37
C GLY A 48 3.68 -6.55 -14.37
N GLN A 49 2.56 -6.09 -13.82
CA GLN A 49 2.17 -4.68 -13.80
C GLN A 49 1.33 -4.34 -12.57
N THR A 50 1.49 -3.13 -12.02
CA THR A 50 0.59 -2.57 -11.01
C THR A 50 -0.53 -1.74 -11.66
N ALA A 51 -1.61 -1.44 -10.91
CA ALA A 51 -2.73 -0.61 -11.40
C ALA A 51 -2.30 0.74 -12.01
N PHE A 52 -1.18 1.33 -11.57
CA PHE A 52 -0.76 2.67 -11.98
C PHE A 52 0.51 2.70 -12.84
N VAL A 53 0.83 1.59 -13.50
CA VAL A 53 1.99 1.44 -14.40
C VAL A 53 2.16 2.61 -15.38
N ASP A 54 1.09 3.06 -16.02
CA ASP A 54 1.15 4.16 -17.01
C ASP A 54 1.46 5.54 -16.40
N SER A 55 1.18 5.71 -15.12
CA SER A 55 1.52 6.93 -14.39
C SER A 55 2.99 6.93 -14.00
N VAL A 56 3.49 5.84 -13.41
CA VAL A 56 4.88 5.75 -12.94
C VAL A 56 5.89 5.67 -14.10
N LYS A 57 5.49 5.17 -15.28
CA LYS A 57 6.25 5.32 -16.54
C LYS A 57 6.61 6.78 -16.85
N LYS A 58 5.70 7.72 -16.60
CA LYS A 58 5.94 9.16 -16.80
C LYS A 58 6.91 9.74 -15.75
N PHE A 59 7.09 9.04 -14.63
CA PHE A 59 8.02 9.38 -13.55
C PHE A 59 9.41 8.76 -13.77
N GLY A 60 9.54 7.86 -14.75
CA GLY A 60 10.82 7.35 -15.25
C GLY A 60 11.22 5.98 -14.72
N ILE A 61 10.26 5.20 -14.21
CA ILE A 61 10.42 3.78 -13.89
C ILE A 61 9.46 2.95 -14.75
N PRO A 62 9.81 1.69 -15.11
CA PRO A 62 8.93 0.85 -15.92
C PRO A 62 7.61 0.52 -15.21
N ASP A 63 7.69 0.30 -13.89
CA ASP A 63 6.58 0.16 -12.95
C ASP A 63 7.12 0.33 -11.51
N LEU A 64 6.25 0.30 -10.50
CA LEU A 64 6.63 0.01 -9.12
C LEU A 64 7.24 -1.38 -9.03
N ASP A 65 8.12 -1.60 -8.06
CA ASP A 65 8.85 -2.86 -7.85
C ASP A 65 8.60 -3.28 -6.41
N ALA A 66 7.93 -4.42 -6.21
CA ALA A 66 7.54 -4.90 -4.90
C ALA A 66 8.72 -5.13 -3.95
N ASN A 67 9.91 -5.42 -4.47
CA ASN A 67 11.13 -5.61 -3.68
C ASN A 67 11.76 -4.28 -3.22
N LEU A 68 11.35 -3.15 -3.82
CA LEU A 68 11.98 -1.85 -3.61
C LEU A 68 11.01 -0.78 -3.11
N HIS A 69 9.84 -0.63 -3.72
CA HIS A 69 8.92 0.46 -3.48
C HIS A 69 7.86 0.07 -2.45
N PRO A 70 7.81 0.71 -1.27
CA PRO A 70 6.65 0.65 -0.40
C PRO A 70 5.37 1.12 -1.11
N TYR A 71 4.45 0.19 -1.36
CA TYR A 71 3.12 0.51 -1.84
C TYR A 71 2.06 -0.37 -1.16
N VAL A 72 0.83 0.13 -1.16
CA VAL A 72 -0.35 -0.52 -0.60
C VAL A 72 -1.28 -0.89 -1.74
N VAL A 73 -1.88 -2.07 -1.66
CA VAL A 73 -3.00 -2.49 -2.50
C VAL A 73 -4.30 -2.04 -1.82
N PHE A 74 -4.99 -1.06 -2.40
CA PHE A 74 -6.11 -0.39 -1.75
C PHE A 74 -7.30 -0.23 -2.69
N GLY A 75 -8.50 -0.51 -2.18
CA GLY A 75 -9.67 -0.76 -3.02
C GLY A 75 -9.71 -2.19 -3.55
N ASN A 76 -10.87 -2.58 -4.04
CA ASN A 76 -11.08 -3.92 -4.59
C ASN A 76 -12.20 -3.93 -5.65
N GLU A 77 -12.05 -4.76 -6.69
CA GLU A 77 -12.98 -4.86 -7.82
C GLU A 77 -13.28 -6.29 -8.25
N GLY A 78 -14.36 -6.51 -9.00
CA GLY A 78 -14.74 -7.85 -9.48
C GLY A 78 -15.38 -8.78 -8.43
N GLY A 79 -15.67 -8.26 -7.22
CA GLY A 79 -16.38 -8.97 -6.14
C GLY A 79 -17.49 -8.14 -5.50
N ASN A 80 -18.18 -8.72 -4.51
CA ASN A 80 -19.15 -8.03 -3.64
C ASN A 80 -18.88 -8.39 -2.17
N PRO A 81 -18.50 -7.45 -1.30
CA PRO A 81 -18.41 -6.00 -1.55
C PRO A 81 -17.24 -5.60 -2.47
N SER A 82 -17.38 -4.45 -3.12
CA SER A 82 -16.31 -3.75 -3.85
C SER A 82 -16.16 -2.31 -3.34
N PHE A 83 -14.97 -1.75 -3.50
CA PHE A 83 -14.67 -0.40 -3.05
C PHE A 83 -13.74 0.30 -4.03
N ASN A 84 -14.17 1.46 -4.51
CA ASN A 84 -13.38 2.33 -5.38
C ASN A 84 -12.84 3.51 -4.55
N PRO A 85 -11.54 3.56 -4.23
CA PRO A 85 -10.99 4.67 -3.44
C PRO A 85 -11.14 6.05 -4.11
N GLN A 86 -11.20 6.11 -5.45
CA GLN A 86 -11.37 7.37 -6.17
C GLN A 86 -12.75 8.00 -5.97
N SER A 87 -13.80 7.20 -5.75
CA SER A 87 -15.13 7.76 -5.44
C SER A 87 -15.16 8.45 -4.08
N HIS A 88 -14.16 8.19 -3.23
CA HIS A 88 -13.96 8.82 -1.93
C HIS A 88 -12.81 9.86 -1.95
N GLY A 89 -12.34 10.24 -3.14
CA GLY A 89 -11.38 11.33 -3.32
C GLY A 89 -9.91 10.93 -3.17
N LEU A 90 -9.60 9.66 -2.90
CA LEU A 90 -8.22 9.16 -2.98
C LEU A 90 -7.70 9.27 -4.42
N LYS A 91 -6.45 9.67 -4.59
CA LYS A 91 -5.84 9.84 -5.90
C LYS A 91 -4.81 8.73 -6.14
N PRO A 92 -4.70 8.20 -7.37
CA PRO A 92 -3.63 7.27 -7.73
C PRO A 92 -2.27 7.76 -7.24
N LEU A 93 -1.48 6.85 -6.65
CA LEU A 93 -0.15 7.15 -6.09
C LEU A 93 -0.14 8.14 -4.91
N SER A 94 -1.29 8.44 -4.29
CA SER A 94 -1.34 9.15 -3.01
C SER A 94 -0.48 8.43 -1.97
N VAL A 95 0.26 9.19 -1.16
CA VAL A 95 0.89 8.65 0.05
C VAL A 95 -0.18 8.09 0.97
N MET A 96 0.14 6.94 1.58
CA MET A 96 -0.66 6.26 2.58
C MET A 96 0.19 6.04 3.83
N ALA A 97 -0.46 6.06 4.99
CA ALA A 97 0.17 5.69 6.26
C ALA A 97 -0.23 4.26 6.63
N VAL A 98 0.74 3.48 7.08
CA VAL A 98 0.54 2.11 7.56
C VAL A 98 1.07 2.02 8.98
N VAL A 99 0.19 1.68 9.91
CA VAL A 99 0.54 1.47 11.31
C VAL A 99 0.67 -0.03 11.55
N CYS A 100 1.87 -0.45 11.92
CA CYS A 100 2.24 -1.85 12.13
C CYS A 100 3.41 -1.89 13.12
N ASN A 101 3.50 -2.94 13.94
CA ASN A 101 4.62 -3.13 14.87
C ASN A 101 4.96 -1.87 15.71
N ASN A 102 3.91 -1.20 16.19
CA ASN A 102 3.94 0.03 17.01
C ASN A 102 4.66 1.22 16.34
N GLN A 103 4.75 1.23 15.02
CA GLN A 103 5.38 2.27 14.22
C GLN A 103 4.45 2.71 13.08
N VAL A 104 4.76 3.86 12.49
CA VAL A 104 4.10 4.36 11.27
C VAL A 104 5.13 4.33 10.15
N PHE A 105 4.77 3.70 9.04
CA PHE A 105 5.52 3.73 7.79
C PHE A 105 4.67 4.31 6.68
N TYR A 106 5.33 4.76 5.61
CA TYR A 106 4.65 5.35 4.47
C TYR A 106 4.91 4.53 3.20
N GLY A 107 3.85 4.39 2.41
CA GLY A 107 3.89 3.89 1.05
C GLY A 107 3.04 4.76 0.15
N VAL A 108 2.90 4.37 -1.11
CA VAL A 108 1.91 4.97 -2.02
C VAL A 108 0.76 3.99 -2.25
N TRP A 109 -0.43 4.48 -2.57
CA TRP A 109 -1.45 3.64 -3.18
C TRP A 109 -0.94 3.20 -4.56
N GLY A 110 -0.48 1.95 -4.67
CA GLY A 110 0.20 1.43 -5.86
C GLY A 110 -0.67 0.51 -6.69
N ASP A 111 -1.57 -0.24 -6.05
CA ASP A 111 -2.38 -1.25 -6.72
C ASP A 111 -3.81 -1.39 -6.17
N THR A 112 -4.63 -2.21 -6.80
CA THR A 112 -6.03 -2.49 -6.44
C THR A 112 -6.30 -3.99 -6.42
N ASN A 113 -7.00 -4.46 -5.38
CA ASN A 113 -7.27 -5.88 -5.18
C ASN A 113 -8.30 -6.43 -6.18
N GLY A 114 -8.13 -7.69 -6.56
CA GLY A 114 -9.19 -8.48 -7.21
C GLY A 114 -10.14 -9.12 -6.19
N GLY A 115 -11.42 -9.26 -6.55
CA GLY A 115 -12.43 -9.89 -5.72
C GLY A 115 -12.83 -9.06 -4.50
N THR A 116 -12.77 -9.67 -3.32
CA THR A 116 -13.20 -9.07 -2.03
C THR A 116 -12.08 -8.95 -1.00
N SER A 117 -10.83 -9.14 -1.42
CA SER A 117 -9.66 -9.13 -0.54
C SER A 117 -9.25 -7.72 -0.14
N THR A 118 -8.60 -7.61 1.02
CA THR A 118 -8.05 -6.39 1.61
C THR A 118 -6.77 -6.76 2.37
N GLY A 119 -6.03 -5.75 2.87
CA GLY A 119 -4.89 -6.00 3.76
C GLY A 119 -3.65 -6.50 3.03
N GLU A 120 -3.32 -5.91 1.88
CA GLU A 120 -2.21 -6.34 1.06
C GLU A 120 -1.26 -5.18 0.74
N ALA A 121 0.04 -5.48 0.70
CA ALA A 121 1.09 -4.48 0.48
C ALA A 121 2.30 -5.09 -0.21
N SER A 122 3.14 -4.23 -0.76
CA SER A 122 4.39 -4.67 -1.35
C SER A 122 5.31 -5.34 -0.34
N LEU A 123 6.09 -6.31 -0.80
CA LEU A 123 7.10 -7.00 0.01
C LEU A 123 8.06 -6.01 0.71
N ALA A 124 8.41 -4.90 0.05
CA ALA A 124 9.23 -3.83 0.60
C ALA A 124 8.58 -3.17 1.83
N LEU A 125 7.29 -2.81 1.75
CA LEU A 125 6.56 -2.23 2.88
C LEU A 125 6.39 -3.26 4.00
N ALA A 126 6.08 -4.51 3.66
CA ALA A 126 5.88 -5.56 4.64
C ALA A 126 7.14 -5.86 5.45
N LYS A 127 8.31 -5.87 4.81
CA LYS A 127 9.60 -6.00 5.49
C LYS A 127 9.99 -4.79 6.35
N LEU A 128 9.46 -3.60 6.07
CA LEU A 128 9.61 -2.46 7.00
C LEU A 128 8.83 -2.73 8.30
N CYS A 129 7.58 -3.19 8.18
CA CYS A 129 6.74 -3.51 9.32
C CYS A 129 7.29 -4.67 10.15
N PHE A 130 7.61 -5.79 9.48
CA PHE A 130 7.88 -7.08 10.11
C PHE A 130 9.15 -7.75 9.57
N PRO A 131 10.33 -7.16 9.81
CA PRO A 131 11.60 -7.64 9.23
C PRO A 131 12.03 -9.04 9.69
N LYS A 132 11.33 -9.63 10.67
CA LYS A 132 11.68 -10.93 11.27
C LYS A 132 10.71 -12.06 10.92
N ASP A 133 9.67 -11.77 10.15
CA ASP A 133 8.56 -12.71 9.92
C ASP A 133 8.82 -13.67 8.75
N GLY A 134 10.00 -13.60 8.11
CA GLY A 134 10.34 -14.47 6.98
C GLY A 134 9.43 -14.24 5.76
N LEU A 135 9.00 -12.99 5.57
CA LEU A 135 8.05 -12.60 4.53
C LEU A 135 8.63 -12.81 3.13
N ASN A 136 7.79 -13.33 2.24
CA ASN A 136 8.10 -13.57 0.83
C ASN A 136 6.78 -13.65 0.03
N GLY A 137 6.85 -13.83 -1.28
CA GLY A 137 5.71 -13.83 -2.20
C GLY A 137 4.63 -14.88 -1.92
N ASN A 138 4.88 -15.86 -1.05
CA ASN A 138 3.86 -16.82 -0.59
C ASN A 138 3.60 -16.81 0.92
N ASN A 139 4.19 -15.86 1.65
CA ASN A 139 4.12 -15.79 3.10
C ASN A 139 4.00 -14.33 3.58
N GLY A 140 2.76 -13.93 3.90
CA GLY A 140 2.44 -12.64 4.51
C GLY A 140 2.39 -12.67 6.04
N HIS A 141 2.09 -11.51 6.62
CA HIS A 141 1.85 -11.36 8.05
C HIS A 141 0.36 -11.58 8.36
N GLY A 142 0.03 -12.74 8.92
CA GLY A 142 -1.36 -13.15 9.20
C GLY A 142 -2.07 -12.46 10.39
N PRO A 143 -1.39 -12.00 11.47
CA PRO A 143 -2.06 -11.28 12.54
C PRO A 143 -2.77 -10.01 12.07
N LYS A 144 -3.91 -9.69 12.68
CA LYS A 144 -4.80 -8.58 12.28
C LYS A 144 -4.52 -7.29 13.06
N ASP A 145 -3.28 -6.83 13.00
CA ASP A 145 -2.77 -5.69 13.76
C ASP A 145 -2.21 -4.56 12.86
N VAL A 146 -2.55 -4.57 11.57
CA VAL A 146 -2.09 -3.59 10.59
C VAL A 146 -3.22 -2.64 10.19
N LEU A 147 -3.02 -1.34 10.44
CA LEU A 147 -3.94 -0.29 10.03
C LEU A 147 -3.42 0.43 8.79
N TYR A 148 -4.25 0.48 7.74
CA TYR A 148 -3.99 1.20 6.50
C TYR A 148 -4.82 2.47 6.47
N ILE A 149 -4.20 3.61 6.18
CA ILE A 149 -4.85 4.93 6.12
C ILE A 149 -4.50 5.60 4.79
N GLY A 150 -5.51 5.80 3.94
CA GLY A 150 -5.45 6.62 2.75
C GLY A 150 -5.94 8.04 3.00
N PHE A 151 -5.30 9.01 2.37
CA PHE A 151 -5.62 10.44 2.50
C PHE A 151 -6.21 10.97 1.19
N PRO A 152 -7.51 11.35 1.15
CA PRO A 152 -8.12 11.99 -0.01
C PRO A 152 -7.42 13.31 -0.36
N GLY A 153 -7.55 13.74 -1.62
CA GLY A 153 -7.05 15.03 -2.08
C GLY A 153 -5.76 14.97 -2.89
N GLN A 154 -5.50 16.04 -3.63
CA GLN A 154 -4.35 16.13 -4.54
C GLN A 154 -3.03 16.36 -3.79
N GLU A 155 -3.12 16.95 -2.60
CA GLU A 155 -2.02 17.21 -1.67
C GLU A 155 -1.37 15.93 -1.16
N ALA A 156 -2.08 14.80 -1.18
CA ALA A 156 -1.53 13.50 -0.80
C ALA A 156 -0.66 12.88 -1.90
N VAL A 157 -0.70 13.40 -3.13
CA VAL A 157 0.07 12.86 -4.26
C VAL A 157 1.46 13.50 -4.31
N PRO A 158 2.55 12.74 -4.13
CA PRO A 158 3.90 13.30 -4.20
C PRO A 158 4.25 13.74 -5.64
N GLY A 159 3.62 13.11 -6.64
CA GLY A 159 3.85 13.40 -8.05
C GLY A 159 5.28 13.06 -8.49
N LYS A 160 5.62 13.45 -9.72
CA LYS A 160 6.91 13.08 -10.35
C LYS A 160 8.15 13.49 -9.55
N ASN A 161 8.08 14.63 -8.86
CA ASN A 161 9.24 15.24 -8.20
C ASN A 161 9.19 15.19 -6.66
N GLY A 162 8.07 14.74 -6.07
CA GLY A 162 7.91 14.68 -4.61
C GLY A 162 8.21 13.31 -4.00
N ALA A 163 8.59 12.32 -4.82
CA ALA A 163 9.10 11.03 -4.37
C ALA A 163 10.34 10.64 -5.17
N ASN A 164 11.24 9.88 -4.56
CA ASN A 164 12.40 9.32 -5.24
C ASN A 164 12.01 8.02 -5.95
N TRP A 165 11.27 8.12 -7.06
CA TRP A 165 10.82 6.97 -7.85
C TRP A 165 11.96 6.09 -8.36
N LYS A 166 13.20 6.59 -8.40
CA LYS A 166 14.40 5.83 -8.82
C LYS A 166 15.30 5.48 -7.64
N ALA A 167 14.73 5.40 -6.44
CA ALA A 167 15.44 5.01 -5.23
C ALA A 167 16.20 3.69 -5.44
N LYS A 168 17.33 3.53 -4.76
CA LYS A 168 18.17 2.33 -4.88
C LYS A 168 17.72 1.22 -3.93
N ASN A 169 16.90 1.56 -2.94
CA ASN A 169 16.41 0.65 -1.92
C ASN A 169 15.14 1.20 -1.25
N THR A 170 14.46 0.34 -0.51
CA THR A 170 13.23 0.63 0.25
C THR A 170 13.33 1.83 1.17
N LYS A 171 14.44 1.94 1.92
CA LYS A 171 14.61 3.01 2.89
C LYS A 171 14.73 4.38 2.20
N GLU A 172 15.46 4.45 1.09
CA GLU A 172 15.56 5.68 0.30
C GLU A 172 14.21 6.14 -0.28
N PHE A 173 13.37 5.20 -0.74
CA PHE A 173 12.03 5.55 -1.23
C PHE A 173 11.14 6.05 -0.09
N GLU A 174 11.02 5.28 1.00
CA GLU A 174 10.18 5.63 2.16
C GLU A 174 10.57 7.01 2.72
N GLN A 175 11.88 7.25 2.90
CA GLN A 175 12.38 8.52 3.38
C GLN A 175 12.01 9.70 2.47
N SER A 176 11.92 9.47 1.16
CA SER A 176 11.58 10.53 0.20
C SER A 176 10.14 11.02 0.32
N ILE A 177 9.21 10.17 0.78
CA ILE A 177 7.80 10.52 0.98
C ILE A 177 7.44 10.81 2.43
N LYS A 178 8.36 10.53 3.38
CA LYS A 178 8.11 10.65 4.81
C LYS A 178 7.61 12.02 5.24
N ALA A 179 8.20 13.10 4.75
CA ALA A 179 7.79 14.47 5.13
C ALA A 179 6.35 14.78 4.69
N LEU A 180 5.91 14.25 3.55
CA LEU A 180 4.53 14.36 3.10
C LEU A 180 3.61 13.49 3.96
N GLY A 181 4.00 12.24 4.24
CA GLY A 181 3.25 11.35 5.13
C GLY A 181 3.04 11.93 6.52
N ASP A 182 4.10 12.45 7.15
CA ASP A 182 4.04 13.08 8.48
C ASP A 182 3.07 14.28 8.49
N LYS A 183 3.09 15.09 7.42
CA LYS A 183 2.15 16.21 7.26
C LYS A 183 0.70 15.74 7.17
N LEU A 184 0.42 14.67 6.42
CA LEU A 184 -0.92 14.11 6.26
C LEU A 184 -1.45 13.54 7.58
N VAL A 185 -0.62 12.77 8.29
CA VAL A 185 -0.96 12.21 9.61
C VAL A 185 -1.24 13.33 10.62
N ALA A 186 -0.43 14.40 10.63
CA ALA A 186 -0.64 15.55 11.51
C ALA A 186 -1.94 16.32 11.20
N GLY A 187 -2.53 16.13 10.01
CA GLY A 187 -3.80 16.71 9.59
C GLY A 187 -5.04 15.92 10.02
N LEU A 188 -4.86 14.72 10.60
CA LEU A 188 -5.97 13.92 11.13
C LEU A 188 -6.58 14.58 12.38
N PRO A 189 -7.90 14.45 12.59
CA PRO A 189 -8.55 14.96 13.79
C PRO A 189 -8.00 14.28 15.05
N LYS A 190 -7.99 15.04 16.16
CA LYS A 190 -7.56 14.58 17.48
C LYS A 190 -8.70 13.92 18.27
#